data_AF-A0AAD4TAW4-F1
#
_entry.id   AF-A0AAD4TAW4-F1
#
_cell.length_a   1.000
_cell.length_b   1.000
_cell.length_c   1.000
_cell.angle_alpha   90.00
_cell.angle_beta   90.00
_cell.angle_gamma   90.00
#
_symmetry.space_group_name_H-M   'P 1'
#
loop_
_entity.id
_entity.type
_entity.pdbx_description
1 polymer ?
#
loop_
_entity_poly.entity_id
_entity_poly.type
_entity_poly.pdbx_seq_one_letter_code
_entity_poly.pdbx_strand_id
1 'polypeptide(L)'
;MAAKVTRSRALIGTDDSDASSYSSSPYFSPIRFHGTALTGLVTDTAMVMTGDGMSHTEVQYDLAQDAYTVVRLDEFYQPVIKVCKINSSMFFCASGNEDDCKTLRIWLLRWFAKWGWEKKTFRQYADLLQDGIKKLEGSDEEKPQALLGGFDKNEDPCVPLLYMVSTEYVFAVHASRERFVCIGCGHDISGAFLTPRFDASTCSVDQVVWLGQGSVARAGDDGSADGIITTVAVTAAGIVHHSGIDIKDVRKLHGFRPVRRPLL
;
A
#
# COMPACT_ATOMS: atom_id res chain seq x y z
N MET A 1 -54.19 -17.53 28.67
CA MET A 1 -54.93 -16.47 27.96
C MET A 1 -54.51 -16.49 26.50
N ALA A 2 -55.40 -16.92 25.61
CA ALA A 2 -55.19 -16.94 24.17
C ALA A 2 -56.21 -15.97 23.53
N ALA A 3 -55.72 -14.95 22.83
CA ALA A 3 -56.53 -14.07 21.99
C ALA A 3 -56.06 -14.31 20.55
N LYS A 4 -56.78 -15.15 19.80
CA LYS A 4 -57.94 -14.85 18.95
C LYS A 4 -57.54 -14.03 17.72
N VAL A 5 -57.34 -14.81 16.65
CA VAL A 5 -57.26 -14.44 15.25
C VAL A 5 -58.53 -13.72 14.82
N THR A 6 -58.39 -12.60 14.12
CA THR A 6 -59.45 -12.01 13.29
C THR A 6 -58.97 -12.03 11.84
N ARG A 7 -59.58 -12.88 11.02
CA ARG A 7 -59.47 -12.86 9.56
C ARG A 7 -60.60 -12.01 9.01
N SER A 8 -60.30 -11.16 8.02
CA SER A 8 -61.27 -10.79 6.98
C SER A 8 -60.66 -11.05 5.60
N ARG A 9 -61.30 -12.01 4.91
CA ARG A 9 -61.33 -12.29 3.45
C ARG A 9 -61.89 -11.07 2.71
N ALA A 10 -61.76 -10.84 1.40
CA ALA A 10 -61.25 -11.51 0.19
C ALA A 10 -61.05 -10.39 -0.86
N LEU A 11 -60.30 -10.55 -1.96
CA LEU A 11 -60.74 -11.20 -3.19
C LEU A 11 -59.58 -11.35 -4.17
N ILE A 12 -59.72 -12.42 -4.96
CA ILE A 12 -58.81 -12.97 -5.94
C ILE A 12 -58.76 -12.07 -7.19
N GLY A 13 -57.55 -11.79 -7.65
CA GLY A 13 -57.24 -11.42 -9.03
C GLY A 13 -56.05 -12.27 -9.46
N THR A 14 -56.33 -13.31 -10.22
CA THR A 14 -55.35 -14.14 -10.92
C THR A 14 -54.75 -13.33 -12.05
N ASP A 15 -53.43 -13.22 -12.11
CA ASP A 15 -52.70 -13.24 -13.37
C ASP A 15 -51.27 -13.71 -13.10
N ASP A 16 -50.92 -14.81 -13.75
CA ASP A 16 -49.56 -15.31 -13.89
C ASP A 16 -48.80 -14.35 -14.82
N SER A 17 -48.07 -13.42 -14.24
CA SER A 17 -46.97 -12.72 -14.91
C SER A 17 -46.07 -12.05 -13.86
N ASP A 18 -44.77 -12.09 -14.15
CA ASP A 18 -43.70 -11.39 -13.41
C ASP A 18 -43.14 -12.05 -12.16
N ALA A 19 -42.82 -13.35 -12.30
CA ALA A 19 -41.59 -13.90 -11.73
C ALA A 19 -40.36 -13.49 -12.57
N SER A 20 -40.12 -12.18 -12.73
CA SER A 20 -38.88 -11.65 -13.30
C SER A 20 -38.75 -10.14 -13.04
N SER A 21 -38.15 -9.76 -11.92
CA SER A 21 -37.38 -8.51 -11.80
C SER A 21 -36.76 -8.36 -10.41
N TYR A 22 -35.86 -9.27 -10.04
CA TYR A 22 -34.67 -8.78 -9.33
C TYR A 22 -33.84 -8.07 -10.40
N SER A 23 -34.17 -6.80 -10.65
CA SER A 23 -33.31 -5.93 -11.44
C SER A 23 -31.99 -5.78 -10.69
N SER A 24 -30.94 -6.29 -11.32
CA SER A 24 -29.57 -5.92 -11.04
C SER A 24 -29.46 -4.39 -11.07
N SER A 25 -29.35 -3.77 -9.90
CA SER A 25 -28.99 -2.36 -9.79
C SER A 25 -27.64 -2.16 -10.49
N PRO A 26 -27.53 -1.27 -11.49
CA PRO A 26 -26.32 -1.16 -12.32
C PRO A 26 -25.20 -0.32 -11.67
N TYR A 27 -25.31 0.03 -10.38
CA TYR A 27 -24.44 1.03 -9.75
C TYR A 27 -23.48 0.52 -8.67
N PHE A 28 -23.42 -0.79 -8.39
CA PHE A 28 -22.38 -1.32 -7.51
C PHE A 28 -21.34 -2.06 -8.34
N SER A 29 -20.36 -1.32 -8.84
CA SER A 29 -19.03 -1.89 -9.09
C SER A 29 -18.57 -2.55 -7.78
N PRO A 30 -17.94 -3.74 -7.80
CA PRO A 30 -17.39 -4.34 -6.59
C PRO A 30 -16.47 -3.32 -5.92
N ILE A 31 -16.63 -3.12 -4.61
CA ILE A 31 -15.84 -2.17 -3.82
C ILE A 31 -14.35 -2.55 -3.97
N ARG A 32 -13.57 -1.70 -4.63
CA ARG A 32 -12.11 -1.86 -4.80
C ARG A 32 -11.38 -1.04 -3.74
N PHE A 33 -10.39 -1.65 -3.11
CA PHE A 33 -9.52 -0.98 -2.15
C PHE A 33 -8.18 -0.62 -2.82
N HIS A 34 -7.63 0.55 -2.47
CA HIS A 34 -6.38 1.04 -3.04
C HIS A 34 -5.31 1.27 -1.96
N GLY A 35 -4.10 0.83 -2.24
CA GLY A 35 -2.91 1.13 -1.45
C GLY A 35 -2.49 2.59 -1.62
N THR A 36 -2.21 3.24 -0.50
CA THR A 36 -2.20 4.70 -0.32
C THR A 36 -0.82 5.36 -0.23
N ALA A 37 0.00 5.07 0.80
CA ALA A 37 1.27 5.78 0.98
C ALA A 37 2.41 4.82 1.34
N LEU A 38 3.39 4.76 0.44
CA LEU A 38 4.59 3.91 0.60
C LEU A 38 5.84 4.71 0.27
N THR A 39 6.91 4.48 1.03
CA THR A 39 8.22 5.09 0.83
C THR A 39 9.31 4.04 0.92
N GLY A 40 10.24 4.06 -0.03
CA GLY A 40 11.52 3.35 0.05
C GLY A 40 12.66 4.35 0.09
N LEU A 41 13.62 4.16 1.01
CA LEU A 41 14.85 4.93 1.11
C LEU A 41 16.05 3.97 1.09
N VAL A 42 17.14 4.39 0.48
CA VAL A 42 18.36 3.60 0.43
C VAL A 42 19.59 4.46 0.70
N THR A 43 20.43 4.01 1.62
CA THR A 43 21.76 4.57 1.89
C THR A 43 22.81 3.61 1.34
N ASP A 44 24.09 3.90 1.54
CA ASP A 44 25.16 2.97 1.15
C ASP A 44 25.20 1.70 2.04
N THR A 45 24.56 1.72 3.21
CA THR A 45 24.64 0.61 4.19
C THR A 45 23.29 -0.04 4.52
N ALA A 46 22.18 0.64 4.21
CA ALA A 46 20.85 0.20 4.61
C ALA A 46 19.77 0.53 3.58
N MET A 47 18.76 -0.31 3.53
CA MET A 47 17.50 -0.08 2.83
C MET A 47 16.37 0.01 3.88
N VAL A 48 15.52 1.03 3.75
CA VAL A 48 14.35 1.25 4.61
C VAL A 48 13.10 1.28 3.74
N MET A 49 12.08 0.53 4.15
CA MET A 49 10.77 0.52 3.51
C MET A 49 9.71 0.82 4.55
N THR A 50 8.86 1.80 4.27
CA THR A 50 7.77 2.23 5.15
C THR A 50 6.46 2.30 4.38
N GLY A 51 5.39 1.84 5.01
CA GLY A 51 4.04 1.92 4.46
C GLY A 51 3.00 2.18 5.52
N ASP A 52 1.93 2.87 5.17
CA ASP A 52 0.79 3.07 6.05
C ASP A 52 -0.07 1.81 6.21
N GLY A 53 -1.03 1.88 7.12
CA GLY A 53 -1.83 0.73 7.54
C GLY A 53 -3.23 0.68 6.94
N MET A 54 -3.50 1.47 5.90
CA MET A 54 -4.84 1.74 5.41
C MET A 54 -4.97 1.42 3.92
N SER A 55 -6.05 0.76 3.51
CA SER A 55 -6.50 0.79 2.11
C SER A 55 -7.91 1.37 2.06
N HIS A 56 -8.21 2.20 1.06
CA HIS A 56 -9.49 2.93 0.94
C HIS A 56 -10.22 2.61 -0.36
N THR A 57 -11.51 2.93 -0.43
CA THR A 57 -12.33 2.77 -1.65
C THR A 57 -12.41 4.05 -2.48
N GLU A 58 -12.75 3.96 -3.77
CA GLU A 58 -12.88 5.12 -4.68
C GLU A 58 -13.86 6.20 -4.16
N VAL A 59 -14.91 5.79 -3.44
CA VAL A 59 -15.92 6.69 -2.84
C VAL A 59 -15.29 7.68 -1.86
N GLN A 60 -14.14 7.36 -1.26
CA GLN A 60 -13.44 8.29 -0.36
C GLN A 60 -12.63 9.37 -1.07
N TYR A 61 -12.13 9.14 -2.29
CA TYR A 61 -11.45 10.20 -3.04
C TYR A 61 -12.39 11.39 -3.28
N ASP A 62 -13.63 11.09 -3.64
CA ASP A 62 -14.65 12.10 -3.91
C ASP A 62 -15.11 12.79 -2.62
N LEU A 63 -15.28 12.02 -1.53
CA LEU A 63 -15.74 12.57 -0.25
C LEU A 63 -14.65 13.34 0.53
N ALA A 64 -13.36 13.02 0.35
CA ALA A 64 -12.26 13.78 0.97
C ALA A 64 -12.05 15.15 0.33
N GLN A 65 -12.49 15.34 -0.93
CA GLN A 65 -12.49 16.65 -1.60
C GLN A 65 -13.63 17.55 -1.10
N ASP A 66 -14.74 16.97 -0.62
CA ASP A 66 -15.88 17.71 -0.07
C ASP A 66 -15.82 17.79 1.47
N ALA A 67 -15.45 18.97 1.97
CA ALA A 67 -15.07 19.23 3.37
C ALA A 67 -16.15 19.04 4.48
N TYR A 68 -17.26 18.32 4.26
CA TYR A 68 -18.39 18.28 5.20
C TYR A 68 -19.05 16.90 5.45
N THR A 69 -18.56 15.80 4.89
CA THR A 69 -19.22 14.49 5.08
C THR A 69 -18.56 13.64 6.17
N VAL A 70 -19.29 13.39 7.26
CA VAL A 70 -18.95 12.41 8.30
C VAL A 70 -19.38 11.02 7.83
N VAL A 71 -18.43 10.11 7.62
CA VAL A 71 -18.68 8.76 7.07
C VAL A 71 -18.23 7.69 8.06
N ARG A 72 -19.04 6.63 8.22
CA ARG A 72 -18.69 5.45 9.04
C ARG A 72 -17.43 4.78 8.49
N LEU A 73 -16.40 4.65 9.31
CA LEU A 73 -15.05 4.24 8.89
C LEU A 73 -14.99 2.76 8.43
N ASP A 74 -15.72 1.85 9.08
CA ASP A 74 -15.49 0.40 8.93
C ASP A 74 -15.96 -0.19 7.56
N GLU A 75 -16.80 0.53 6.82
CA GLU A 75 -17.30 0.12 5.50
C GLU A 75 -16.36 0.55 4.35
N PHE A 76 -15.39 1.43 4.64
CA PHE A 76 -14.54 2.07 3.63
C PHE A 76 -13.04 1.96 3.90
N TYR A 77 -12.65 1.43 5.07
CA TYR A 77 -11.25 1.23 5.44
C TYR A 77 -10.95 -0.24 5.72
N GLN A 78 -9.86 -0.73 5.13
CA GLN A 78 -9.30 -2.02 5.48
C GLN A 78 -7.91 -1.82 6.12
N PRO A 79 -7.68 -2.31 7.36
CA PRO A 79 -6.33 -2.39 7.91
C PRO A 79 -5.48 -3.36 7.11
N VAL A 80 -4.31 -2.91 6.62
CA VAL A 80 -3.42 -3.71 5.76
C VAL A 80 -1.97 -3.55 6.19
N ILE A 81 -1.21 -4.67 6.22
CA ILE A 81 0.25 -4.65 6.33
C ILE A 81 0.83 -4.65 4.92
N LYS A 82 1.42 -3.52 4.51
CA LYS A 82 1.88 -3.34 3.12
C LYS A 82 3.35 -3.70 2.90
N VAL A 83 4.19 -3.54 3.92
CA VAL A 83 5.61 -3.93 3.84
C VAL A 83 5.73 -5.42 4.14
N CYS A 84 5.97 -6.19 3.08
CA CYS A 84 5.98 -7.64 3.12
C CYS A 84 7.40 -8.19 3.00
N LYS A 85 7.76 -9.09 3.91
CA LYS A 85 8.99 -9.88 3.82
C LYS A 85 8.82 -11.01 2.79
N ILE A 86 9.68 -11.04 1.77
CA ILE A 86 9.76 -12.15 0.81
C ILE A 86 10.75 -13.21 1.30
N ASN A 87 11.92 -12.76 1.78
CA ASN A 87 12.91 -13.60 2.46
C ASN A 87 13.71 -12.75 3.48
N SER A 88 14.81 -13.26 4.04
CA SER A 88 15.64 -12.52 5.02
C SER A 88 16.29 -11.24 4.48
N SER A 89 16.39 -11.10 3.16
CA SER A 89 17.14 -10.07 2.45
C SER A 89 16.34 -9.40 1.32
N MET A 90 15.05 -9.68 1.16
CA MET A 90 14.18 -9.12 0.12
C MET A 90 12.80 -8.76 0.70
N PHE A 91 12.36 -7.54 0.42
CA PHE A 91 11.14 -6.93 0.89
C PHE A 91 10.38 -6.30 -0.27
N PHE A 92 9.06 -6.31 -0.15
CA PHE A 92 8.12 -5.91 -1.18
C PHE A 92 7.00 -5.08 -0.58
N CYS A 93 6.61 -4.00 -1.26
CA CYS A 93 5.33 -3.32 -1.03
C CYS A 93 4.77 -2.83 -2.36
N ALA A 94 3.46 -2.62 -2.44
CA ALA A 94 2.82 -2.10 -3.64
C ALA A 94 1.61 -1.21 -3.31
N SER A 95 1.36 -0.24 -4.18
CA SER A 95 0.21 0.66 -4.16
C SER A 95 -0.60 0.50 -5.44
N GLY A 96 -1.89 0.80 -5.41
CA GLY A 96 -2.85 0.47 -6.46
C GLY A 96 -3.93 -0.47 -5.93
N ASN A 97 -4.64 -1.18 -6.80
CA ASN A 97 -5.67 -2.13 -6.36
C ASN A 97 -5.09 -3.16 -5.38
N GLU A 98 -5.73 -3.32 -4.22
CA GLU A 98 -5.23 -4.13 -3.11
C GLU A 98 -5.17 -5.64 -3.46
N ASP A 99 -6.11 -6.16 -4.24
CA ASP A 99 -6.12 -7.57 -4.63
C ASP A 99 -5.04 -7.88 -5.65
N ASP A 100 -4.75 -6.93 -6.53
CA ASP A 100 -3.60 -7.00 -7.43
C ASP A 100 -2.28 -6.94 -6.65
N CYS A 101 -2.16 -6.04 -5.67
CA CYS A 101 -0.99 -5.95 -4.80
C CYS A 101 -0.73 -7.28 -4.06
N LYS A 102 -1.79 -7.91 -3.53
CA LYS A 102 -1.73 -9.24 -2.91
C LYS A 102 -1.33 -10.32 -3.91
N THR A 103 -1.88 -10.28 -5.13
CA THR A 103 -1.56 -11.23 -6.20
C THR A 103 -0.08 -11.17 -6.57
N LEU A 104 0.45 -9.96 -6.77
CA LEU A 104 1.87 -9.74 -7.06
C LEU A 104 2.78 -10.28 -5.95
N ARG A 105 2.42 -10.03 -4.68
CA ARG A 105 3.14 -10.60 -3.53
C ARG A 105 3.17 -12.13 -3.60
N ILE A 106 2.03 -12.78 -3.87
CA ILE A 106 1.93 -14.24 -3.96
C ILE A 106 2.81 -14.77 -5.10
N TRP A 107 2.79 -14.11 -6.25
CA TRP A 107 3.62 -14.50 -7.39
C TRP A 107 5.10 -14.37 -7.07
N LEU A 108 5.52 -13.25 -6.44
CA LEU A 108 6.90 -13.03 -6.05
C LEU A 108 7.40 -14.07 -5.05
N LEU A 109 6.59 -14.43 -4.05
CA LEU A 109 6.89 -15.52 -3.12
C LEU A 109 7.07 -16.87 -3.85
N ARG A 110 6.21 -17.17 -4.82
CA ARG A 110 6.30 -18.41 -5.62
C ARG A 110 7.53 -18.42 -6.54
N TRP A 111 7.85 -17.29 -7.17
CA TRP A 111 9.04 -17.16 -8.01
C TRP A 111 10.31 -17.34 -7.17
N PHE A 112 10.37 -16.69 -6.01
CA PHE A 112 11.52 -16.81 -5.11
C PHE A 112 11.66 -18.25 -4.58
N ALA A 113 10.56 -18.89 -4.16
CA ALA A 113 10.59 -20.29 -3.72
C ALA A 113 11.03 -21.27 -4.82
N LYS A 114 10.77 -20.96 -6.10
CA LYS A 114 11.14 -21.79 -7.25
C LYS A 114 12.60 -21.64 -7.66
N TRP A 115 13.15 -20.43 -7.55
CA TRP A 115 14.44 -20.08 -8.17
C TRP A 115 15.52 -19.64 -7.20
N GLY A 116 15.15 -19.16 -6.01
CA GLY A 116 16.06 -18.67 -5.00
C GLY A 116 17.05 -17.62 -5.53
N TRP A 117 18.16 -17.48 -4.84
CA TRP A 117 19.27 -16.64 -5.30
C TRP A 117 20.15 -17.37 -6.31
N GLU A 118 20.22 -18.70 -6.23
CA GLU A 118 21.08 -19.54 -7.07
C GLU A 118 20.78 -19.46 -8.58
N LYS A 119 19.56 -19.04 -8.97
CA LYS A 119 19.16 -18.92 -10.38
C LYS A 119 18.80 -17.51 -10.82
N LYS A 120 18.59 -16.58 -9.89
CA LYS A 120 18.11 -15.24 -10.22
C LYS A 120 18.76 -14.15 -9.38
N THR A 121 19.17 -13.08 -10.06
CA THR A 121 19.63 -11.85 -9.43
C THR A 121 18.45 -11.00 -8.97
N PHE A 122 18.72 -10.03 -8.11
CA PHE A 122 17.73 -9.08 -7.62
C PHE A 122 17.04 -8.34 -8.77
N ARG A 123 17.82 -7.89 -9.76
CA ARG A 123 17.28 -7.20 -10.95
C ARG A 123 16.30 -8.09 -11.72
N GLN A 124 16.61 -9.38 -11.89
CA GLN A 124 15.72 -10.30 -12.59
C GLN A 124 14.40 -10.53 -11.85
N TYR A 125 14.37 -10.43 -10.51
CA TYR A 125 13.12 -10.43 -9.75
C TYR A 125 12.32 -9.14 -9.96
N ALA A 126 12.97 -7.99 -10.10
CA ALA A 126 12.29 -6.74 -10.46
C ALA A 126 11.70 -6.79 -11.87
N ASP A 127 12.41 -7.37 -12.84
CA ASP A 127 11.90 -7.56 -14.21
C ASP A 127 10.71 -8.55 -14.23
N LEU A 128 10.78 -9.66 -13.49
CA LEU A 128 9.64 -10.57 -13.33
C LEU A 128 8.43 -9.90 -12.68
N LEU A 129 8.66 -9.03 -11.71
CA LEU A 129 7.61 -8.26 -11.06
C LEU A 129 6.93 -7.31 -12.06
N GLN A 130 7.70 -6.65 -12.93
CA GLN A 130 7.13 -5.85 -14.03
C GLN A 130 6.30 -6.72 -14.98
N ASP A 131 6.81 -7.87 -15.40
CA ASP A 131 6.05 -8.81 -16.24
C ASP A 131 4.76 -9.27 -15.55
N GLY A 132 4.79 -9.42 -14.22
CA GLY A 132 3.62 -9.67 -13.40
C GLY A 132 2.61 -8.53 -13.48
N ILE A 133 3.05 -7.29 -13.22
CA ILE A 133 2.19 -6.11 -13.27
C ILE A 133 1.52 -5.98 -14.64
N LYS A 134 2.26 -6.18 -15.74
CA LYS A 134 1.74 -6.10 -17.11
C LYS A 134 0.62 -7.12 -17.39
N LYS A 135 0.63 -8.27 -16.71
CA LYS A 135 -0.34 -9.37 -16.88
C LYS A 135 -1.61 -9.22 -16.04
N LEU A 136 -1.63 -8.31 -15.08
CA LEU A 136 -2.84 -8.00 -14.32
C LEU A 136 -3.89 -7.43 -15.27
N GLU A 137 -5.16 -7.72 -14.98
CA GLU A 137 -6.30 -7.15 -15.70
C GLU A 137 -6.48 -5.67 -15.32
N GLY A 138 -7.13 -4.89 -16.18
CA GLY A 138 -7.34 -3.44 -15.96
C GLY A 138 -6.51 -2.56 -16.88
N SER A 139 -6.82 -1.26 -16.87
CA SER A 139 -6.07 -0.26 -17.64
C SER A 139 -4.68 -0.03 -17.03
N ASP A 140 -3.73 0.49 -17.82
CA ASP A 140 -2.37 0.73 -17.31
C ASP A 140 -2.33 1.78 -16.19
N GLU A 141 -3.32 2.68 -16.14
CA GLU A 141 -3.49 3.68 -15.06
C GLU A 141 -3.98 3.06 -13.74
N GLU A 142 -4.67 1.92 -13.80
CA GLU A 142 -5.17 1.19 -12.62
C GLU A 142 -4.13 0.21 -12.06
N LYS A 143 -3.10 -0.12 -12.84
CA LYS A 143 -2.13 -1.15 -12.48
C LYS A 143 -1.23 -0.71 -11.33
N PRO A 144 -0.86 -1.64 -10.43
CA PRO A 144 -0.04 -1.31 -9.27
C PRO A 144 1.34 -0.78 -9.62
N GLN A 145 1.83 0.10 -8.77
CA GLN A 145 3.26 0.39 -8.64
C GLN A 145 3.80 -0.39 -7.45
N ALA A 146 5.02 -0.90 -7.55
CA ALA A 146 5.65 -1.70 -6.51
C ALA A 146 7.06 -1.21 -6.18
N LEU A 147 7.46 -1.42 -4.93
CA LEU A 147 8.83 -1.31 -4.49
C LEU A 147 9.37 -2.69 -4.17
N LEU A 148 10.57 -2.97 -4.68
CA LEU A 148 11.33 -4.17 -4.34
C LEU A 148 12.69 -3.73 -3.80
N GLY A 149 12.95 -4.03 -2.52
CA GLY A 149 14.15 -3.57 -1.83
C GLY A 149 14.81 -4.68 -1.02
N GLY A 150 16.11 -4.59 -0.82
CA GLY A 150 16.86 -5.60 -0.09
C GLY A 150 18.34 -5.62 -0.40
N PHE A 151 18.92 -6.81 -0.35
CA PHE A 151 20.34 -7.07 -0.63
C PHE A 151 20.43 -8.29 -1.55
N ASP A 152 21.14 -8.18 -2.67
CA ASP A 152 21.47 -9.35 -3.48
C ASP A 152 22.58 -10.14 -2.78
N LYS A 153 22.30 -11.40 -2.43
CA LYS A 153 23.27 -12.27 -1.74
C LYS A 153 24.27 -12.93 -2.70
N ASN A 154 24.08 -12.77 -4.01
CA ASN A 154 25.01 -13.28 -5.01
C ASN A 154 26.09 -12.26 -5.43
N GLU A 155 25.93 -10.99 -5.05
CA GLU A 155 26.86 -9.93 -5.42
C GLU A 155 27.86 -9.64 -4.29
N ASP A 156 29.12 -9.42 -4.67
CA ASP A 156 30.20 -8.96 -3.79
C ASP A 156 30.82 -7.69 -4.42
N PRO A 157 30.71 -6.51 -3.78
CA PRO A 157 30.11 -6.26 -2.47
C PRO A 157 28.58 -6.39 -2.44
N CYS A 158 28.07 -6.95 -1.35
CA CYS A 158 26.63 -7.05 -1.09
C CYS A 158 26.07 -5.67 -0.66
N VAL A 159 25.63 -4.89 -1.64
CA VAL A 159 25.12 -3.52 -1.46
C VAL A 159 23.59 -3.49 -1.29
N PRO A 160 23.04 -2.48 -0.60
CA PRO A 160 21.60 -2.29 -0.52
C PRO A 160 21.03 -1.88 -1.89
N LEU A 161 19.95 -2.56 -2.29
CA LEU A 161 19.25 -2.35 -3.54
C LEU A 161 17.82 -1.91 -3.26
N LEU A 162 17.34 -0.98 -4.10
CA LEU A 162 15.95 -0.56 -4.14
C LEU A 162 15.55 -0.31 -5.59
N TYR A 163 14.42 -0.87 -5.98
CA TYR A 163 13.80 -0.71 -7.29
C TYR A 163 12.35 -0.24 -7.13
N MET A 164 11.95 0.73 -7.95
CA MET A 164 10.55 1.03 -8.24
C MET A 164 10.18 0.31 -9.53
N VAL A 165 9.03 -0.37 -9.51
CA VAL A 165 8.55 -1.21 -10.60
C VAL A 165 7.14 -0.78 -10.96
N SER A 166 6.92 -0.46 -12.23
CA SER A 166 5.62 -0.16 -12.82
C SER A 166 5.45 -0.93 -14.13
N THR A 167 4.28 -0.77 -14.75
CA THR A 167 4.01 -1.21 -16.13
C THR A 167 5.06 -0.73 -17.12
N GLU A 168 5.50 0.52 -16.98
CA GLU A 168 6.36 1.19 -17.95
C GLU A 168 7.84 0.94 -17.72
N TYR A 169 8.28 0.92 -16.46
CA TYR A 169 9.71 0.88 -16.15
C TYR A 169 10.06 0.10 -14.88
N VAL A 170 11.32 -0.31 -14.83
CA VAL A 170 12.00 -0.82 -13.64
C VAL A 170 13.14 0.15 -13.33
N PHE A 171 12.91 1.02 -12.36
CA PHE A 171 13.81 2.11 -12.00
C PHE A 171 14.70 1.74 -10.81
N ALA A 172 16.02 1.82 -11.00
CA ALA A 172 17.01 1.55 -9.98
C ALA A 172 17.19 2.77 -9.06
N VAL A 173 16.38 2.86 -8.00
CA VAL A 173 16.38 3.99 -7.04
C VAL A 173 17.73 4.15 -6.35
N HIS A 174 18.39 3.05 -6.03
CA HIS A 174 19.75 3.05 -5.45
C HIS A 174 20.82 3.62 -6.39
N ALA A 175 20.53 3.80 -7.67
CA ALA A 175 21.42 4.47 -8.62
C ALA A 175 20.99 5.92 -8.90
N SER A 176 19.84 6.37 -8.37
CA SER A 176 19.38 7.74 -8.53
C SER A 176 20.14 8.70 -7.60
N ARG A 177 20.03 10.00 -7.88
CA ARG A 177 20.61 11.04 -7.03
C ARG A 177 19.87 11.15 -5.70
N GLU A 178 18.55 11.01 -5.76
CA GLU A 178 17.64 11.16 -4.65
C GLU A 178 17.75 9.99 -3.67
N ARG A 179 18.03 8.77 -4.16
CA ARG A 179 18.15 7.55 -3.34
C ARG A 179 16.91 7.25 -2.47
N PHE A 180 15.75 7.81 -2.83
CA PHE A 180 14.46 7.47 -2.27
C PHE A 180 13.39 7.47 -3.36
N VAL A 181 12.25 6.84 -3.06
CA VAL A 181 11.07 6.87 -3.91
C VAL A 181 9.81 6.81 -3.05
N CYS A 182 8.77 7.51 -3.46
CA CYS A 182 7.44 7.45 -2.85
C CYS A 182 6.44 6.99 -3.92
N ILE A 183 5.52 6.10 -3.55
CA ILE A 183 4.44 5.61 -4.44
C ILE A 183 3.09 5.63 -3.72
N GLY A 184 2.01 5.57 -4.50
CA GLY A 184 0.63 5.70 -4.03
C GLY A 184 0.17 7.17 -3.95
N CYS A 185 -1.07 7.43 -3.56
CA CYS A 185 -1.64 8.79 -3.56
C CYS A 185 -0.92 9.80 -2.67
N GLY A 186 -0.29 9.35 -1.58
CA GLY A 186 0.49 10.20 -0.69
C GLY A 186 1.89 10.55 -1.20
N HIS A 187 2.25 10.20 -2.45
CA HIS A 187 3.64 10.29 -2.91
C HIS A 187 4.20 11.71 -2.95
N ASP A 188 3.43 12.70 -3.43
CA ASP A 188 3.90 14.09 -3.54
C ASP A 188 4.20 14.70 -2.17
N ILE A 189 3.30 14.50 -1.20
CA ILE A 189 3.48 15.00 0.17
C ILE A 189 4.65 14.30 0.87
N SER A 190 4.77 12.98 0.68
CA SER A 190 5.89 12.19 1.21
C SER A 190 7.22 12.68 0.62
N GLY A 191 7.27 12.89 -0.70
CA GLY A 191 8.44 13.39 -1.40
C GLY A 191 8.84 14.79 -0.95
N ALA A 192 7.88 15.72 -0.85
CA ALA A 192 8.12 17.08 -0.37
C ALA A 192 8.69 17.12 1.06
N PHE A 193 8.33 16.15 1.91
CA PHE A 193 8.92 16.01 3.24
C PHE A 193 10.38 15.54 3.19
N LEU A 194 10.69 14.57 2.33
CA LEU A 194 12.01 13.93 2.24
C LEU A 194 13.06 14.76 1.50
N THR A 195 12.69 15.41 0.39
CA THR A 195 13.62 16.14 -0.49
C THR A 195 14.59 17.08 0.24
N PRO A 196 14.17 17.89 1.23
CA PRO A 196 15.10 18.78 1.94
C PRO A 196 15.77 18.15 3.17
N ARG A 197 15.50 16.87 3.50
CA ARG A 197 15.90 16.23 4.76
C ARG A 197 16.73 14.97 4.60
N PHE A 198 16.54 14.24 3.50
CA PHE A 198 17.21 12.98 3.27
C PHE A 198 18.48 13.17 2.45
N ASP A 199 19.58 12.67 2.98
CA ASP A 199 20.86 12.54 2.29
C ASP A 199 21.43 11.14 2.59
N ALA A 200 21.48 10.32 1.55
CA ALA A 200 21.89 8.93 1.62
C ALA A 200 23.33 8.73 2.13
N SER A 201 24.18 9.76 2.02
CA SER A 201 25.59 9.69 2.41
C SER A 201 25.86 10.07 3.87
N THR A 202 24.92 10.76 4.51
CA THR A 202 25.09 11.30 5.87
C THR A 202 24.08 10.78 6.89
N CYS A 203 22.91 10.32 6.44
CA CYS A 203 21.88 9.81 7.35
C CYS A 203 22.25 8.44 7.94
N SER A 204 22.25 8.34 9.26
CA SER A 204 22.29 7.06 9.98
C SER A 204 21.01 6.25 9.79
N VAL A 205 21.07 4.93 10.01
CA VAL A 205 19.89 4.04 9.87
C VAL A 205 18.69 4.55 10.67
N ASP A 206 18.89 4.97 11.92
CA ASP A 206 17.82 5.48 12.78
C ASP A 206 17.20 6.77 12.21
N GLN A 207 18.01 7.66 11.64
CA GLN A 207 17.51 8.86 10.95
C GLN A 207 16.71 8.49 9.70
N VAL A 208 17.12 7.48 8.93
CA VAL A 208 16.38 7.04 7.75
C VAL A 208 15.05 6.38 8.14
N VAL A 209 15.03 5.59 9.22
CA VAL A 209 13.79 5.03 9.79
C VAL A 209 12.85 6.16 10.23
N TRP A 210 13.37 7.14 10.96
CA TRP A 210 12.60 8.31 11.40
C TRP A 210 12.04 9.07 10.20
N LEU A 211 12.86 9.33 9.16
CA LEU A 211 12.42 10.02 7.95
C LEU A 211 11.36 9.24 7.18
N GLY A 212 11.50 7.92 7.03
CA GLY A 212 10.51 7.08 6.35
C GLY A 212 9.17 7.02 7.09
N GLN A 213 9.19 6.97 8.42
CA GLN A 213 7.98 7.10 9.24
C GLN A 213 7.34 8.48 9.08
N GLY A 214 8.16 9.53 9.14
CA GLY A 214 7.73 10.91 8.96
C GLY A 214 7.10 11.19 7.60
N SER A 215 7.65 10.65 6.50
CA SER A 215 7.13 10.87 5.15
C SER A 215 5.73 10.30 5.00
N VAL A 216 5.54 9.03 5.39
CA VAL A 216 4.24 8.37 5.35
C VAL A 216 3.26 9.04 6.31
N ALA A 217 3.70 9.40 7.52
CA ALA A 217 2.86 10.15 8.46
C ALA A 217 2.44 11.51 7.91
N ARG A 218 3.30 12.17 7.12
CA ARG A 218 3.01 13.46 6.49
C ARG A 218 1.94 13.33 5.41
N ALA A 219 1.92 12.23 4.66
CA ALA A 219 0.83 11.91 3.73
C ALA A 219 -0.54 11.75 4.42
N GLY A 220 -0.62 11.69 5.75
CA GLY A 220 -1.89 11.80 6.45
C GLY A 220 -2.49 13.22 6.49
N ASP A 221 -1.78 14.24 6.00
CA ASP A 221 -2.28 15.64 6.01
C ASP A 221 -3.48 15.86 5.08
N ASP A 222 -3.55 15.15 3.96
CA ASP A 222 -4.62 15.20 2.96
C ASP A 222 -5.55 13.98 3.01
N GLY A 223 -5.39 13.12 4.02
CA GLY A 223 -6.14 11.87 4.15
C GLY A 223 -5.56 10.69 3.36
N SER A 224 -4.43 10.87 2.66
CA SER A 224 -3.78 9.81 1.88
C SER A 224 -3.02 8.78 2.74
N ALA A 225 -3.04 8.87 4.07
CA ALA A 225 -2.46 7.84 4.94
C ALA A 225 -3.14 7.82 6.31
N ASP A 226 -3.39 6.62 6.85
CA ASP A 226 -3.81 6.42 8.24
C ASP A 226 -3.41 5.01 8.72
N GLY A 227 -3.78 4.67 9.96
CA GLY A 227 -3.57 3.35 10.54
C GLY A 227 -2.16 3.14 11.09
N ILE A 228 -1.74 1.87 11.09
CA ILE A 228 -0.45 1.45 11.63
C ILE A 228 0.63 1.58 10.55
N ILE A 229 1.55 2.52 10.73
CA ILE A 229 2.74 2.66 9.89
C ILE A 229 3.68 1.50 10.18
N THR A 230 3.91 0.67 9.17
CA THR A 230 4.88 -0.43 9.22
C THR A 230 6.19 0.02 8.61
N THR A 231 7.30 -0.11 9.35
CA THR A 231 8.64 0.23 8.89
C THR A 231 9.58 -0.94 9.08
N VAL A 232 10.38 -1.22 8.05
CA VAL A 232 11.47 -2.19 8.10
C VAL A 232 12.76 -1.53 7.64
N ALA A 233 13.85 -1.72 8.39
CA ALA A 233 15.20 -1.39 7.95
C ALA A 233 16.07 -2.64 7.93
N VAL A 234 16.89 -2.74 6.88
CA VAL A 234 17.71 -3.90 6.59
C VAL A 234 19.10 -3.43 6.23
N THR A 235 20.11 -4.15 6.72
CA THR A 235 21.53 -3.99 6.37
C THR A 235 22.05 -5.31 5.79
N ALA A 236 23.32 -5.34 5.37
CA ALA A 236 23.96 -6.59 4.93
C ALA A 236 23.91 -7.70 6.00
N ALA A 237 23.90 -7.32 7.29
CA ALA A 237 23.80 -8.24 8.43
C ALA A 237 22.37 -8.78 8.68
N GLY A 238 21.35 -8.20 8.03
CA GLY A 238 19.95 -8.59 8.17
C GLY A 238 19.06 -7.44 8.65
N ILE A 239 17.91 -7.79 9.21
CA ILE A 239 16.91 -6.82 9.70
C ILE A 239 17.43 -6.18 10.98
N VAL A 240 17.56 -4.85 10.97
CA VAL A 240 18.03 -4.06 12.12
C VAL A 240 16.91 -3.23 12.75
N HIS A 241 15.79 -3.04 12.04
CA HIS A 241 14.60 -2.37 12.57
C HIS A 241 13.33 -3.02 12.01
N HIS A 242 12.33 -3.20 12.88
CA HIS A 242 10.98 -3.61 12.49
C HIS A 242 9.98 -3.04 13.49
N SER A 243 9.06 -2.19 13.01
CA SER A 243 8.06 -1.54 13.87
C SER A 243 6.70 -1.43 13.19
N GLY A 244 5.64 -1.46 13.99
CA GLY A 244 4.30 -1.00 13.63
C GLY A 244 3.85 0.05 14.64
N ILE A 245 3.70 1.30 14.21
CA ILE A 245 3.36 2.43 15.10
C ILE A 245 2.12 3.13 14.56
N ASP A 246 1.16 3.46 15.42
CA ASP A 246 -0.01 4.25 15.01
C ASP A 246 0.45 5.60 14.44
N ILE A 247 -0.11 6.00 13.30
CA ILE A 247 0.23 7.26 12.64
C ILE A 247 0.11 8.46 13.58
N LYS A 248 -0.82 8.45 14.55
CA LYS A 248 -0.98 9.54 15.53
C LYS A 248 0.28 9.71 16.38
N ASP A 249 0.89 8.61 16.79
CA ASP A 249 2.10 8.62 17.60
C ASP A 249 3.31 9.07 16.78
N VAL A 250 3.44 8.59 15.54
CA VAL A 250 4.47 9.08 14.61
C VAL A 250 4.31 10.59 14.39
N ARG A 251 3.10 11.07 14.11
CA ARG A 251 2.83 12.51 13.93
C ARG A 251 3.21 13.33 15.15
N LYS A 252 2.93 12.83 16.36
CA LYS A 252 3.33 13.48 17.62
C LYS A 252 4.86 13.55 17.74
N LEU A 253 5.58 12.47 17.42
CA LEU A 253 7.04 12.43 17.43
C LEU A 253 7.67 13.45 16.47
N HIS A 254 7.04 13.66 15.32
CA HIS A 254 7.49 14.61 14.30
C HIS A 254 6.97 16.05 14.50
N GLY A 255 6.13 16.30 15.52
CA GLY A 255 5.52 17.61 15.74
C GLY A 255 4.51 18.02 14.68
N PHE A 256 3.93 17.06 13.95
CA PHE A 256 2.87 17.33 12.99
C PHE A 256 1.53 17.58 13.69
N ARG A 257 0.65 18.34 13.04
CA ARG A 257 -0.72 18.56 13.55
C ARG A 257 -1.49 17.23 13.61
N PRO A 258 -2.55 17.08 14.39
CA PRO A 258 -3.42 15.90 14.28
C PRO A 258 -3.94 15.71 12.85
N VAL A 259 -4.15 14.47 12.42
CA VAL A 259 -4.84 14.17 11.15
C VAL A 259 -6.24 14.79 11.23
N ARG A 260 -6.66 15.53 10.18
CA ARG A 260 -8.06 15.92 10.03
C ARG A 260 -8.84 14.67 9.65
N ARG A 261 -9.26 13.90 10.65
CA ARG A 261 -10.24 12.83 10.44
C ARG A 261 -11.60 13.48 10.22
N PRO A 262 -12.39 13.06 9.21
CA PRO A 262 -13.83 13.23 9.28
C PRO A 262 -14.28 12.69 10.65
N LEU A 263 -15.06 13.47 11.39
CA LEU A 263 -15.49 13.11 12.74
C LEU A 263 -16.22 11.75 12.69
N LEU A 264 -16.02 10.93 13.72
CA LEU A 264 -16.76 9.67 13.96
C LEU A 264 -18.24 9.95 14.30
#